data_AF-A0A8S3PTK6-F1
#
_entry.id   AF-A0A8S3PTK6-F1
#
_cell.length_a   1.000
_cell.length_b   1.000
_cell.length_c   1.000
_cell.angle_alpha   90.00
_cell.angle_beta   90.00
_cell.angle_gamma   90.00
#
_symmetry.space_group_name_H-M   'P 1'
#
loop_
_entity.id
_entity.type
_entity.pdbx_description
1 polymer ?
#
loop_
_entity_poly.entity_id
_entity_poly.type
_entity_poly.pdbx_seq_one_letter_code
_entity_poly.pdbx_strand_id
1 'polypeptide(L)'
;MNVLSASVSGNCVKQLRSKLSLAKKLGVPARRISSGFTLRNKISKTLSSSYVYTKRKVRTDALSDANKNLIHDFWCSSENSHPTGNKNDVKRVRIGPKKYSSHHVQILEKTQSEVYMDFKNKYPSVKVCQSLFERCKPYFVRAASTEDCVTCCCRYHLEMKHVFKAAMNNRKKCNQNLPSDRQFPVYASVTDMCNATLCNPNESGFHDKKCLDRNCPNCGVNKGNSPQDAAGGLIKNQTDLAIVRGRATIQNARDLFEFAKSNLSVPKSSHCKRRLFKYTENINRNFPMFYKPITGIRSVHQVVVNNDHLLIRSLSCYTCNNCLEGNINECENTNILGSFSPVPIVPEIGTVEVDQTDENDMEVPINELISKSTIFAVLCDDDDFDYYLLKAQTETYQLTSRETDSWGVSYQPGTKVIKGNYFMQGENPLHFKMIKRKYRLVPSNSCLYICTDVCVRNGEVKLSEDIHQNILKCVEMSTYVL
;
A
#
# COMPACT_ATOMS: atom_id res chain seq x y z
N MET A 1 45.03 -23.72 30.13
CA MET A 1 45.53 -24.00 31.49
C MET A 1 44.77 -25.23 31.98
N ASN A 2 45.47 -26.33 32.29
CA ASN A 2 44.81 -27.61 32.63
C ASN A 2 44.19 -27.54 34.01
N VAL A 3 42.86 -27.40 34.06
CA VAL A 3 42.02 -27.52 35.26
C VAL A 3 42.40 -28.77 36.07
N LEU A 4 42.68 -29.86 35.36
CA LEU A 4 43.22 -31.12 35.88
C LEU A 4 44.41 -30.95 36.84
N SER A 5 45.40 -30.11 36.51
CA SER A 5 46.57 -29.92 37.39
C SER A 5 46.23 -29.11 38.64
N ALA A 6 45.25 -28.21 38.59
CA ALA A 6 44.80 -27.48 39.78
C ALA A 6 43.97 -28.35 40.73
N SER A 7 43.10 -29.21 40.18
CA SER A 7 42.25 -30.11 40.97
C SER A 7 43.06 -31.11 41.81
N VAL A 8 44.15 -31.65 41.26
CA VAL A 8 44.98 -32.67 41.93
C VAL A 8 46.08 -32.08 42.83
N SER A 9 46.33 -30.77 42.78
CA SER A 9 47.43 -30.12 43.51
C SER A 9 46.94 -29.48 44.82
N GLY A 10 46.61 -30.30 45.82
CA GLY A 10 46.16 -29.85 47.15
C GLY A 10 47.27 -29.53 48.14
N ASN A 11 46.91 -29.12 49.37
CA ASN A 11 47.87 -28.75 50.44
C ASN A 11 48.88 -29.86 50.76
N CYS A 12 48.49 -31.13 50.62
CA CYS A 12 49.35 -32.29 50.84
C CYS A 12 50.48 -32.44 49.79
N VAL A 13 50.40 -31.70 48.67
CA VAL A 13 51.36 -31.73 47.55
C VAL A 13 52.38 -30.59 47.64
N LYS A 14 52.37 -29.82 48.74
CA LYS A 14 53.34 -28.72 48.99
C LYS A 14 54.77 -29.24 49.18
N GLN A 15 54.93 -30.44 49.74
CA GLN A 15 56.24 -31.05 49.99
C GLN A 15 56.89 -31.57 48.70
N LEU A 16 58.21 -31.37 48.57
CA LEU A 16 58.97 -31.71 47.35
C LEU A 16 58.83 -33.19 46.96
N ARG A 17 58.89 -34.10 47.93
CA ARG A 17 58.75 -35.55 47.72
C ARG A 17 57.37 -35.93 47.18
N SER A 18 56.30 -35.41 47.79
CA SER A 18 54.92 -35.65 47.36
C SER A 18 54.63 -35.09 45.97
N LYS A 19 55.20 -33.91 45.64
CA LYS A 19 55.11 -33.30 44.31
C LYS A 19 55.77 -34.14 43.21
N LEU A 20 56.98 -34.65 43.46
CA LEU A 20 57.72 -35.48 42.50
C LEU A 20 57.07 -36.85 42.32
N SER A 21 56.58 -37.45 43.41
CA SER A 21 55.83 -38.72 43.36
C SER A 21 54.55 -38.59 42.54
N LEU A 22 53.77 -37.52 42.77
CA LEU A 22 52.54 -37.25 42.01
C LEU A 22 52.83 -36.92 40.54
N ALA A 23 53.91 -36.17 40.25
CA ALA A 23 54.35 -35.89 38.88
C ALA A 23 54.66 -37.17 38.11
N LYS A 24 55.37 -38.11 38.75
CA LYS A 24 55.72 -39.41 38.17
C LYS A 24 54.48 -40.26 37.92
N LYS A 25 53.55 -40.34 38.89
CA LYS A 25 52.29 -41.11 38.75
C LYS A 25 51.37 -40.57 37.66
N LEU A 26 51.32 -39.25 37.48
CA LEU A 26 50.45 -38.60 36.50
C LEU A 26 51.11 -38.36 35.14
N GLY A 27 52.38 -38.72 34.95
CA GLY A 27 53.12 -38.49 33.71
C GLY A 27 53.25 -37.02 33.31
N VAL A 28 53.23 -36.09 34.28
CA VAL A 28 53.29 -34.64 34.03
C VAL A 28 54.52 -34.01 34.68
N PRO A 29 55.12 -32.96 34.08
CA PRO A 29 56.23 -32.25 34.70
C PRO A 29 55.86 -31.67 36.08
N ALA A 30 56.75 -31.79 37.07
CA ALA A 30 56.55 -31.26 38.41
C ALA A 30 56.24 -29.75 38.43
N ARG A 31 56.73 -28.99 37.43
CA ARG A 31 56.38 -27.59 37.22
C ARG A 31 54.88 -27.38 36.99
N ARG A 32 54.19 -28.28 36.28
CA ARG A 32 52.73 -28.18 36.05
C ARG A 32 51.93 -28.39 37.35
N ILE A 33 52.38 -29.28 38.23
CA ILE A 33 51.80 -29.48 39.56
C ILE A 33 51.99 -28.22 40.40
N SER A 34 53.18 -27.62 40.37
CA SER A 34 53.45 -26.36 41.06
C SER A 34 52.56 -25.22 40.56
N SER A 35 52.41 -25.06 39.24
CA SER A 35 51.51 -24.06 38.65
C SER A 35 50.04 -24.33 38.99
N GLY A 36 49.64 -25.59 39.05
CA GLY A 36 48.31 -26.02 39.48
C GLY A 36 48.01 -25.64 40.93
N PHE A 37 48.97 -25.83 41.84
CA PHE A 37 48.85 -25.41 43.24
C PHE A 37 48.69 -23.89 43.38
N THR A 38 49.49 -23.10 42.65
CA THR A 38 49.36 -21.64 42.63
C THR A 38 48.00 -21.19 42.11
N LEU A 39 47.49 -21.84 41.06
CA LEU A 39 46.16 -21.57 40.50
C LEU A 39 45.06 -21.95 41.50
N ARG A 40 45.15 -23.11 42.16
CA ARG A 40 44.21 -23.56 43.19
C ARG A 40 44.16 -22.60 44.37
N ASN A 41 45.29 -22.18 44.91
CA ASN A 41 45.34 -21.23 46.02
C ASN A 41 44.77 -19.87 45.64
N LYS A 42 44.98 -19.42 44.40
CA LYS A 42 44.35 -18.21 43.90
C LYS A 42 42.83 -18.38 43.88
N ILE A 43 42.33 -19.48 43.31
CA ILE A 43 40.89 -19.78 43.27
C ILE A 43 40.28 -19.85 44.66
N SER A 44 40.92 -20.54 45.61
CA SER A 44 40.44 -20.69 46.99
C SER A 44 40.43 -19.37 47.79
N LYS A 45 41.26 -18.38 47.43
CA LYS A 45 41.31 -17.09 48.11
C LYS A 45 40.34 -16.04 47.55
N THR A 46 39.93 -16.16 46.29
CA THR A 46 39.01 -15.20 45.67
C THR A 46 37.61 -15.77 45.48
N LEU A 47 36.61 -15.15 46.13
CA LEU A 47 35.17 -15.47 46.00
C LEU A 47 34.65 -15.42 44.54
N SER A 48 35.31 -14.67 43.66
CA SER A 48 34.90 -14.43 42.28
C SER A 48 35.58 -15.32 41.23
N SER A 49 36.40 -16.29 41.64
CA SER A 49 37.17 -17.16 40.72
C SER A 49 36.73 -18.62 40.83
N SER A 50 36.52 -19.27 39.69
CA SER A 50 36.20 -20.70 39.62
C SER A 50 37.30 -21.47 38.88
N TYR A 51 37.35 -22.79 39.05
CA TYR A 51 38.26 -23.68 38.30
C TYR A 51 38.07 -23.59 36.78
N VAL A 52 36.90 -23.13 36.33
CA VAL A 52 36.55 -22.94 34.92
C VAL A 52 36.86 -21.52 34.44
N TYR A 53 36.95 -20.56 35.37
CA TYR A 53 37.06 -19.13 35.07
C TYR A 53 38.49 -18.61 35.25
N THR A 54 39.26 -18.64 34.17
CA THR A 54 40.55 -17.95 34.10
C THR A 54 40.40 -16.71 33.23
N LYS A 55 40.17 -15.53 33.82
CA LYS A 55 40.36 -14.26 33.08
C LYS A 55 41.81 -14.24 32.60
N ARG A 56 42.03 -14.27 31.28
CA ARG A 56 43.36 -14.05 30.71
C ARG A 56 43.84 -12.66 31.14
N LYS A 57 45.13 -12.52 31.44
CA LYS A 57 45.71 -11.20 31.72
C LYS A 57 45.48 -10.33 30.48
N VAL A 58 44.80 -9.21 30.67
CA VAL A 58 44.53 -8.26 29.60
C VAL A 58 45.87 -7.66 29.17
N ARG A 59 46.07 -7.48 27.85
CA ARG A 59 47.30 -6.90 27.32
C ARG A 59 47.41 -5.43 27.75
N THR A 60 48.63 -4.91 27.87
CA THR A 60 48.89 -3.55 28.36
C THR A 60 48.42 -2.46 27.39
N ASP A 61 48.34 -2.77 26.11
CA ASP A 61 47.81 -1.92 25.04
C ASP A 61 46.28 -1.99 24.91
N ALA A 62 45.61 -2.83 25.71
CA ALA A 62 44.17 -2.92 25.68
C ALA A 62 43.54 -1.63 26.20
N LEU A 63 42.46 -1.22 25.55
CA LEU A 63 41.67 -0.07 25.96
C LEU A 63 41.21 -0.21 27.41
N SER A 64 41.46 0.82 28.22
CA SER A 64 41.04 0.88 29.62
C SER A 64 39.51 0.81 29.73
N ASP A 65 39.01 0.28 30.84
CA ASP A 65 37.56 0.19 31.04
C ASP A 65 36.91 1.58 31.17
N ALA A 66 37.64 2.58 31.67
CA ALA A 66 37.21 3.97 31.67
C ALA A 66 36.98 4.50 30.25
N ASN A 67 37.91 4.25 29.32
CA ASN A 67 37.77 4.68 27.94
C ASN A 67 36.64 3.93 27.21
N LYS A 68 36.42 2.65 27.55
CA LYS A 68 35.29 1.88 27.00
C LYS A 68 33.96 2.47 27.45
N ASN A 69 33.82 2.83 28.72
CA ASN A 69 32.61 3.46 29.25
C ASN A 69 32.39 4.82 28.59
N LEU A 70 33.45 5.63 28.45
CA LEU A 70 33.37 6.92 27.77
C LEU A 70 32.93 6.77 26.30
N ILE A 71 33.44 5.77 25.58
CA ILE A 71 32.98 5.46 24.21
C ILE A 71 31.52 4.99 24.21
N HIS A 72 31.14 4.11 25.16
CA HIS A 72 29.77 3.62 25.30
C HIS A 72 28.78 4.76 25.53
N ASP A 73 29.10 5.69 26.42
CA ASP A 73 28.26 6.85 26.73
C ASP A 73 28.21 7.83 25.56
N PHE A 74 29.31 7.97 24.81
CA PHE A 74 29.34 8.79 23.61
C PHE A 74 28.41 8.25 22.51
N TRP A 75 28.35 6.92 22.31
CA TRP A 75 27.38 6.30 21.40
C TRP A 75 25.93 6.60 21.79
N CYS A 76 25.63 6.59 23.08
CA CYS A 76 24.28 6.83 23.63
C CYS A 76 23.92 8.31 23.78
N SER A 77 24.83 9.23 23.45
CA SER A 77 24.58 10.67 23.56
C SER A 77 23.52 11.11 22.55
N SER A 78 22.68 12.07 22.95
CA SER A 78 21.57 12.59 22.13
C SER A 78 22.03 13.22 20.82
N GLU A 79 23.30 13.61 20.70
CA GLU A 79 23.89 14.15 19.47
C GLU A 79 24.15 13.06 18.41
N ASN A 80 24.22 11.79 18.84
CA ASN A 80 24.64 10.66 18.01
C ASN A 80 23.52 9.63 17.83
N SER A 81 22.72 9.40 18.87
CA SER A 81 21.59 8.48 18.81
C SER A 81 20.41 8.91 19.68
N HIS A 82 19.20 8.51 19.27
CA HIS A 82 17.97 8.75 20.02
C HIS A 82 17.20 7.44 20.26
N PRO A 83 16.51 7.29 21.41
CA PRO A 83 15.69 6.11 21.68
C PRO A 83 14.40 6.12 20.86
N THR A 84 13.98 4.94 20.40
CA THR A 84 12.67 4.78 19.75
C THR A 84 11.53 4.86 20.78
N GLY A 85 10.45 5.58 20.45
CA GLY A 85 9.28 5.74 21.32
C GLY A 85 8.33 4.53 21.38
N ASN A 86 8.58 3.49 20.58
CA ASN A 86 7.73 2.30 20.50
C ASN A 86 8.09 1.29 21.61
N LYS A 87 7.09 0.85 22.39
CA LYS A 87 7.28 -0.14 23.46
C LYS A 87 7.71 -1.52 22.94
N ASN A 88 7.43 -1.83 21.68
CA ASN A 88 7.85 -3.09 21.05
C ASN A 88 9.33 -3.09 20.65
N ASP A 89 9.98 -1.92 20.59
CA ASP A 89 11.39 -1.77 20.19
C ASP A 89 12.33 -1.85 21.40
N VAL A 90 12.25 -2.96 22.13
CA VAL A 90 13.12 -3.27 23.27
C VAL A 90 14.02 -4.44 22.93
N LYS A 91 15.34 -4.21 22.90
CA LYS A 91 16.32 -5.28 22.72
C LYS A 91 16.73 -5.89 24.06
N ARG A 92 16.84 -7.21 24.08
CA ARG A 92 17.22 -7.98 25.28
C ARG A 92 18.51 -8.76 25.06
N VAL A 93 19.41 -8.72 26.02
CA VAL A 93 20.63 -9.54 26.03
C VAL A 93 20.69 -10.36 27.31
N ARG A 94 21.06 -11.64 27.18
CA ARG A 94 21.19 -12.55 28.32
C ARG A 94 22.50 -12.24 29.05
N ILE A 95 22.40 -11.86 30.33
CA ILE A 95 23.56 -11.62 31.22
C ILE A 95 23.89 -12.86 32.04
N GLY A 96 22.91 -13.74 32.27
CA GLY A 96 23.11 -15.00 33.00
C GLY A 96 21.95 -15.98 32.81
N PRO A 97 21.98 -17.13 33.52
CA PRO A 97 20.89 -18.10 33.46
C PRO A 97 19.56 -17.43 33.83
N LYS A 98 18.62 -17.39 32.88
CA LYS A 98 17.31 -16.74 33.00
C LYS A 98 17.34 -15.24 33.39
N LYS A 99 18.49 -14.56 33.31
CA LYS A 99 18.62 -13.11 33.58
C LYS A 99 18.93 -12.35 32.29
N TYR A 100 18.12 -11.33 32.00
CA TYR A 100 18.23 -10.51 30.79
C TYR A 100 18.32 -9.02 31.16
N SER A 101 19.18 -8.27 30.49
CA SER A 101 19.04 -6.81 30.41
C SER A 101 18.13 -6.44 29.25
N SER A 102 17.32 -5.41 29.43
CA SER A 102 16.42 -4.85 28.42
C SER A 102 16.71 -3.37 28.26
N HIS A 103 16.93 -2.93 27.02
CA HIS A 103 17.14 -1.53 26.70
C HIS A 103 16.29 -1.15 25.48
N HIS A 104 15.81 0.09 25.47
CA HIS A 104 15.16 0.67 24.29
C HIS A 104 16.15 0.71 23.13
N VAL A 105 15.69 0.34 21.94
CA VAL A 105 16.51 0.48 20.73
C VAL A 105 16.80 1.96 20.50
N GLN A 106 18.06 2.26 20.20
CA GLN A 106 18.50 3.60 19.83
C GLN A 106 18.89 3.62 18.35
N ILE A 107 18.47 4.66 17.64
CA ILE A 107 18.74 4.86 16.21
C ILE A 107 19.84 5.90 16.06
N LEU A 108 20.85 5.59 15.24
CA LEU A 108 21.93 6.53 14.91
C LEU A 108 21.45 7.61 13.94
N GLU A 109 21.77 8.87 14.23
CA GLU A 109 21.48 10.00 13.34
C GLU A 109 22.57 10.22 12.28
N LYS A 110 23.78 9.75 12.57
CA LYS A 110 24.96 9.87 11.72
C LYS A 110 25.51 8.50 11.36
N THR A 111 26.34 8.45 10.32
CA THR A 111 27.09 7.23 10.00
C THR A 111 28.10 6.90 11.10
N GLN A 112 28.45 5.62 11.25
CA GLN A 112 29.41 5.19 12.28
C GLN A 112 30.79 5.86 12.11
N SER A 113 31.19 6.14 10.86
CA SER A 113 32.42 6.86 10.54
C SER A 113 32.38 8.31 11.01
N GLU A 114 31.27 9.01 10.80
CA GLU A 114 31.10 10.40 11.28
C GLU A 114 31.14 10.46 12.80
N VAL A 115 30.44 9.55 13.49
CA VAL A 115 30.47 9.46 14.96
C VAL A 115 31.89 9.21 15.47
N TYR A 116 32.69 8.39 14.77
CA TYR A 116 34.10 8.17 15.13
C TYR A 116 34.96 9.43 14.95
N MET A 117 34.75 10.19 13.86
CA MET A 117 35.46 11.45 13.64
C MET A 117 35.09 12.49 14.72
N ASP A 118 33.81 12.60 15.06
CA ASP A 118 33.33 13.46 16.13
C ASP A 118 33.93 13.07 17.50
N PHE A 119 34.02 11.76 17.77
CA PHE A 119 34.68 11.27 18.98
C PHE A 119 36.15 11.67 19.04
N LYS A 120 36.88 11.53 17.92
CA LYS A 120 38.29 11.90 17.84
C LYS A 120 38.51 13.39 18.02
N ASN A 121 37.61 14.21 17.48
CA ASN A 121 37.66 15.65 17.63
C ASN A 121 37.38 16.08 19.07
N LYS A 122 36.41 15.44 19.75
CA LYS A 122 36.03 15.75 21.14
C LYS A 122 37.02 15.21 22.17
N TYR A 123 37.62 14.04 21.90
CA TYR A 123 38.54 13.35 22.81
C TYR A 123 39.86 12.96 22.11
N PRO A 124 40.69 13.94 21.69
CA PRO A 124 41.93 13.67 20.96
C PRO A 124 42.96 12.90 21.79
N SER A 125 42.89 12.96 23.12
CA SER A 125 43.77 12.22 24.04
C SER A 125 43.51 10.70 24.04
N VAL A 126 42.33 10.25 23.59
CA VAL A 126 41.96 8.83 23.59
C VAL A 126 42.46 8.16 22.31
N LYS A 127 43.50 7.34 22.46
CA LYS A 127 44.08 6.54 21.37
C LYS A 127 43.23 5.28 21.12
N VAL A 128 42.23 5.42 20.26
CA VAL A 128 41.41 4.32 19.73
C VAL A 128 41.40 4.36 18.20
N CYS A 129 41.38 3.20 17.54
CA CYS A 129 41.16 3.08 16.10
C CYS A 129 39.68 2.82 15.80
N GLN A 130 39.22 3.14 14.58
CA GLN A 130 37.80 3.04 14.20
C GLN A 130 37.20 1.65 14.45
N SER A 131 37.89 0.58 14.04
CA SER A 131 37.40 -0.79 14.22
C SER A 131 37.24 -1.19 15.69
N LEU A 132 38.08 -0.68 16.59
CA LEU A 132 37.96 -0.90 18.02
C LEU A 132 36.82 -0.06 18.62
N PHE A 133 36.65 1.17 18.15
CA PHE A 133 35.57 2.07 18.54
C PHE A 133 34.19 1.50 18.18
N GLU A 134 34.03 1.00 16.96
CA GLU A 134 32.80 0.36 16.48
C GLU A 134 32.49 -0.94 17.24
N ARG A 135 33.51 -1.68 17.69
CA ARG A 135 33.33 -2.86 18.54
C ARG A 135 32.82 -2.51 19.94
N CYS A 136 33.03 -1.28 20.40
CA CYS A 136 32.48 -0.77 21.65
C CYS A 136 31.05 -0.23 21.51
N LYS A 137 30.44 -0.31 20.31
CA LYS A 137 29.05 0.09 20.09
C LYS A 137 28.09 -0.76 20.94
N PRO A 138 27.16 -0.14 21.69
CA PRO A 138 26.16 -0.87 22.45
C PRO A 138 25.24 -1.71 21.56
N TYR A 139 24.82 -2.88 22.03
CA TYR A 139 24.02 -3.84 21.23
C TYR A 139 22.61 -3.34 20.86
N PHE A 140 22.11 -2.34 21.59
CA PHE A 140 20.80 -1.71 21.38
C PHE A 140 20.87 -0.49 20.47
N VAL A 141 22.07 -0.02 20.09
CA VAL A 141 22.27 1.05 19.12
C VAL A 141 22.34 0.44 17.71
N ARG A 142 21.46 0.88 16.81
CA ARG A 142 21.39 0.43 15.41
C ARG A 142 21.54 1.60 14.44
N ALA A 143 22.01 1.30 13.23
CA ALA A 143 21.97 2.28 12.14
C ALA A 143 20.52 2.56 11.74
N ALA A 144 20.24 3.81 11.33
CA ALA A 144 18.94 4.16 10.77
C ALA A 144 18.70 3.40 9.47
N SER A 145 17.56 2.70 9.38
CA SER A 145 17.02 2.29 8.09
C SER A 145 16.26 3.45 7.43
N THR A 146 15.96 3.35 6.14
CA THR A 146 15.15 4.34 5.43
C THR A 146 13.76 4.54 6.04
N GLU A 147 13.19 3.48 6.64
CA GLU A 147 11.91 3.54 7.35
C GLU A 147 12.02 4.26 8.70
N ASP A 148 13.17 4.12 9.36
CA ASP A 148 13.47 4.78 10.64
C ASP A 148 13.77 6.28 10.50
N CYS A 149 14.09 6.73 9.29
CA CYS A 149 14.22 8.16 8.99
C CYS A 149 12.86 8.87 8.89
N VAL A 150 11.75 8.13 8.97
CA VAL A 150 10.37 8.68 8.95
C VAL A 150 9.84 8.75 10.39
N THR A 151 10.35 9.73 11.16
CA THR A 151 10.16 9.82 12.63
C THR A 151 9.13 10.85 13.11
N CYS A 152 8.33 11.47 12.25
CA CYS A 152 7.31 12.41 12.74
C CYS A 152 6.08 11.67 13.26
N CYS A 153 5.93 11.59 14.59
CA CYS A 153 4.67 11.23 15.26
C CYS A 153 3.69 12.41 15.38
N CYS A 154 3.91 13.50 14.63
CA CYS A 154 3.00 14.62 14.61
C CYS A 154 1.62 14.18 14.12
N ARG A 155 0.58 14.83 14.65
CA ARG A 155 -0.83 14.57 14.33
C ARG A 155 -1.06 14.40 12.83
N TYR A 156 -0.47 15.27 12.01
CA TYR A 156 -0.57 15.23 10.55
C TYR A 156 -0.08 13.91 9.93
N HIS A 157 1.11 13.43 10.31
CA HIS A 157 1.66 12.18 9.76
C HIS A 157 0.90 10.95 10.29
N LEU A 158 0.40 10.98 11.52
CA LEU A 158 -0.42 9.90 12.08
C LEU A 158 -1.79 9.82 11.38
N GLU A 159 -2.48 10.96 11.22
CA GLU A 159 -3.73 11.05 10.46
C GLU A 159 -3.55 10.58 9.02
N MET A 160 -2.46 10.98 8.36
CA MET A 160 -2.14 10.53 7.01
C MET A 160 -1.96 9.00 6.94
N LYS A 161 -1.30 8.40 7.93
CA LYS A 161 -1.14 6.94 8.03
C LYS A 161 -2.49 6.22 8.19
N HIS A 162 -3.41 6.78 8.97
CA HIS A 162 -4.76 6.25 9.12
C HIS A 162 -5.56 6.32 7.82
N VAL A 163 -5.57 7.49 7.18
CA VAL A 163 -6.24 7.70 5.90
C VAL A 163 -5.67 6.77 4.84
N PHE A 164 -4.35 6.64 4.78
CA PHE A 164 -3.67 5.71 3.87
C PHE A 164 -4.10 4.26 4.10
N LYS A 165 -4.07 3.78 5.36
CA LYS A 165 -4.47 2.40 5.70
C LYS A 165 -5.93 2.13 5.34
N ALA A 166 -6.83 3.06 5.66
CA ALA A 166 -8.25 2.96 5.33
C ALA A 166 -8.47 2.91 3.81
N ALA A 167 -7.83 3.80 3.05
CA ALA A 167 -7.91 3.86 1.60
C ALA A 167 -7.36 2.58 0.93
N MET A 168 -6.21 2.08 1.38
CA MET A 168 -5.63 0.85 0.84
C MET A 168 -6.49 -0.39 1.16
N ASN A 169 -7.09 -0.46 2.34
CA ASN A 169 -8.01 -1.54 2.69
C ASN A 169 -9.29 -1.49 1.84
N ASN A 170 -9.84 -0.30 1.60
CA ASN A 170 -10.99 -0.12 0.72
C ASN A 170 -10.65 -0.56 -0.71
N ARG A 171 -9.51 -0.10 -1.27
CA ARG A 171 -9.04 -0.55 -2.59
C ARG A 171 -8.87 -2.05 -2.69
N LYS A 172 -8.27 -2.70 -1.66
CA LYS A 172 -8.15 -4.17 -1.62
C LYS A 172 -9.50 -4.87 -1.67
N LYS A 173 -10.51 -4.37 -0.94
CA LYS A 173 -11.87 -4.91 -0.97
C LYS A 173 -12.52 -4.72 -2.34
N CYS A 174 -12.43 -3.52 -2.92
CA CYS A 174 -12.97 -3.27 -4.26
C CYS A 174 -12.31 -4.15 -5.33
N ASN A 175 -11.00 -4.38 -5.24
CA ASN A 175 -10.26 -5.21 -6.18
C ASN A 175 -10.68 -6.69 -6.15
N GLN A 176 -11.27 -7.19 -5.06
CA GLN A 176 -11.77 -8.58 -5.00
C GLN A 176 -12.91 -8.83 -5.99
N ASN A 177 -13.68 -7.79 -6.31
CA ASN A 177 -14.84 -7.86 -7.19
C ASN A 177 -14.57 -7.27 -8.59
N LEU A 178 -13.33 -6.83 -8.85
CA LEU A 178 -12.94 -6.21 -10.11
C LEU A 178 -12.01 -7.13 -10.91
N PRO A 179 -12.23 -7.25 -12.24
CA PRO A 179 -11.31 -7.97 -13.11
C PRO A 179 -9.93 -7.28 -13.10
N SER A 180 -8.88 -8.07 -13.36
CA SER A 180 -7.47 -7.70 -13.15
C SER A 180 -7.03 -6.42 -13.86
N ASP A 181 -7.68 -6.08 -14.99
CA ASP A 181 -7.44 -4.88 -15.81
C ASP A 181 -8.03 -3.59 -15.20
N ARG A 182 -8.97 -3.71 -14.26
CA ARG A 182 -9.64 -2.58 -13.58
C ARG A 182 -9.29 -2.45 -12.11
N GLN A 183 -8.32 -3.22 -11.63
CA GLN A 183 -7.90 -3.16 -10.24
C GLN A 183 -7.20 -1.83 -9.93
N PHE A 184 -7.55 -1.26 -8.79
CA PHE A 184 -6.89 -0.08 -8.26
C PHE A 184 -5.50 -0.46 -7.71
N PRO A 185 -4.47 0.36 -7.94
CA PRO A 185 -3.15 0.09 -7.38
C PRO A 185 -3.18 0.17 -5.84
N VAL A 186 -2.61 -0.84 -5.21
CA VAL A 186 -2.46 -0.96 -3.76
C VAL A 186 -1.00 -0.77 -3.39
N TYR A 187 -0.72 0.25 -2.58
CA TYR A 187 0.63 0.62 -2.16
C TYR A 187 0.94 0.04 -0.78
N ALA A 188 2.19 -0.37 -0.54
CA ALA A 188 2.63 -0.89 0.75
C ALA A 188 2.87 0.22 1.78
N SER A 189 3.38 1.37 1.32
CA SER A 189 3.65 2.53 2.17
C SER A 189 3.17 3.85 1.55
N VAL A 190 3.06 4.89 2.39
CA VAL A 190 2.79 6.26 1.94
C VAL A 190 3.89 6.73 0.97
N THR A 191 5.13 6.30 1.19
CA THR A 191 6.27 6.59 0.31
C THR A 191 6.09 5.99 -1.08
N ASP A 192 5.61 4.76 -1.18
CA ASP A 192 5.36 4.12 -2.49
C ASP A 192 4.27 4.85 -3.27
N MET A 193 3.20 5.26 -2.58
CA MET A 193 2.14 6.08 -3.16
C MET A 193 2.69 7.43 -3.62
N CYS A 194 3.53 8.08 -2.82
CA CYS A 194 4.20 9.32 -3.21
C CYS A 194 5.07 9.11 -4.46
N ASN A 195 5.87 8.04 -4.51
CA ASN A 195 6.73 7.71 -5.65
C ASN A 195 5.92 7.47 -6.93
N ALA A 196 4.76 6.83 -6.84
CA ALA A 196 3.86 6.64 -7.99
C ALA A 196 3.33 7.96 -8.58
N THR A 197 3.30 9.03 -7.77
CA THR A 197 2.94 10.37 -8.24
C THR A 197 4.12 11.17 -8.80
N LEU A 198 5.37 10.67 -8.70
CA LEU A 198 6.57 11.33 -9.20
C LEU A 198 6.95 10.81 -10.60
N CYS A 199 7.95 11.45 -11.23
CA CYS A 199 8.62 10.87 -12.39
C CYS A 199 9.59 9.77 -11.93
N ASN A 200 9.94 8.84 -12.82
CA ASN A 200 10.92 7.81 -12.52
C ASN A 200 12.25 8.42 -12.02
N PRO A 201 12.96 7.74 -11.12
CA PRO A 201 14.28 8.18 -10.69
C PRO A 201 15.26 8.28 -11.86
N ASN A 202 16.27 9.13 -11.72
CA ASN A 202 17.39 9.23 -12.64
C ASN A 202 18.29 7.97 -12.57
N GLU A 203 19.32 7.90 -13.42
CA GLU A 203 20.28 6.78 -13.47
C GLU A 203 20.99 6.52 -12.13
N SER A 204 21.08 7.54 -11.26
CA SER A 204 21.63 7.44 -9.91
C SER A 204 20.63 6.93 -8.86
N GLY A 205 19.39 6.61 -9.26
CA GLY A 205 18.35 6.09 -8.38
C GLY A 205 17.59 7.16 -7.57
N PHE A 206 17.76 8.45 -7.86
CA PHE A 206 17.11 9.55 -7.14
C PHE A 206 16.09 10.28 -7.99
N HIS A 207 15.01 10.79 -7.38
CA HIS A 207 14.07 11.66 -8.05
C HIS A 207 14.67 13.06 -8.24
N ASP A 208 14.42 13.69 -9.40
CA ASP A 208 14.80 15.08 -9.62
C ASP A 208 14.14 15.99 -8.58
N LYS A 209 14.91 16.98 -8.07
CA LYS A 209 14.42 17.93 -7.06
C LYS A 209 13.13 18.66 -7.48
N LYS A 210 13.01 19.05 -8.76
CA LYS A 210 11.79 19.67 -9.33
C LYS A 210 10.53 18.80 -9.17
N CYS A 211 10.67 17.47 -9.13
CA CYS A 211 9.57 16.54 -8.89
C CYS A 211 9.21 16.50 -7.39
N LEU A 212 10.21 16.46 -6.51
CA LEU A 212 10.04 16.48 -5.06
C LEU A 212 9.38 17.79 -4.60
N ASP A 213 9.80 18.92 -5.16
CA ASP A 213 9.22 20.25 -4.91
C ASP A 213 7.86 20.46 -5.58
N ARG A 214 7.31 19.44 -6.27
CA ARG A 214 6.02 19.48 -7.00
C ARG A 214 5.90 20.57 -8.06
N ASN A 215 7.02 21.03 -8.60
CA ASN A 215 7.08 22.02 -9.67
C ASN A 215 7.13 21.38 -11.08
N CYS A 216 7.21 20.05 -11.16
CA CYS A 216 7.26 19.33 -12.42
C CYS A 216 5.87 19.26 -13.09
N PRO A 217 5.72 19.64 -14.38
CA PRO A 217 4.43 19.59 -15.08
C PRO A 217 3.99 18.15 -15.45
N ASN A 218 4.91 17.18 -15.40
CA ASN A 218 4.71 15.80 -15.89
C ASN A 218 4.46 14.78 -14.76
N CYS A 219 4.52 15.22 -13.50
CA CYS A 219 4.21 14.40 -12.33
C CYS A 219 3.28 15.16 -11.37
N GLY A 220 2.62 14.45 -10.47
CA GLY A 220 1.63 15.04 -9.59
C GLY A 220 0.58 14.04 -9.11
N VAL A 221 -0.15 14.45 -8.07
CA VAL A 221 -1.21 13.66 -7.42
C VAL A 221 -2.34 13.25 -8.36
N ASN A 222 -2.50 13.95 -9.48
CA ASN A 222 -3.50 13.63 -10.51
C ASN A 222 -3.30 12.23 -11.13
N LYS A 223 -2.09 11.64 -11.02
CA LYS A 223 -1.85 10.25 -11.43
C LYS A 223 -2.50 9.20 -10.51
N GLY A 224 -2.88 9.58 -9.29
CA GLY A 224 -3.51 8.70 -8.29
C GLY A 224 -5.02 8.87 -8.15
N ASN A 225 -5.61 9.85 -8.85
CA ASN A 225 -7.04 10.14 -8.82
C ASN A 225 -7.78 9.28 -9.85
N SER A 226 -9.05 8.96 -9.57
CA SER A 226 -9.93 8.42 -10.61
C SER A 226 -10.00 9.38 -11.79
N PRO A 227 -10.23 8.91 -13.03
CA PRO A 227 -10.39 9.78 -14.19
C PRO A 227 -11.43 10.90 -13.98
N GLN A 228 -12.48 10.60 -13.22
CA GLN A 228 -13.57 11.51 -12.84
C GLN A 228 -13.09 12.60 -11.86
N ASP A 229 -12.36 12.22 -10.81
CA ASP A 229 -11.80 13.17 -9.83
C ASP A 229 -10.69 14.04 -10.44
N ALA A 230 -9.89 13.47 -11.34
CA ALA A 230 -8.86 14.19 -12.07
C ALA A 230 -9.48 15.26 -13.00
N ALA A 231 -10.62 14.97 -13.63
CA ALA A 231 -11.34 15.94 -14.45
C ALA A 231 -11.89 17.10 -13.61
N GLY A 232 -12.52 16.81 -12.47
CA GLY A 232 -13.03 17.82 -11.55
C GLY A 232 -11.92 18.70 -10.97
N GLY A 233 -10.81 18.09 -10.54
CA GLY A 233 -9.63 18.80 -10.02
C GLY A 233 -8.98 19.72 -11.05
N LEU A 234 -8.91 19.30 -12.31
CA LEU A 234 -8.38 20.13 -13.38
C LEU A 234 -9.24 21.38 -13.63
N ILE A 235 -10.56 21.24 -13.64
CA ILE A 235 -11.47 22.39 -13.82
C ILE A 235 -11.29 23.38 -12.67
N LYS A 236 -11.29 22.91 -11.41
CA LYS A 236 -11.10 23.75 -10.22
C LYS A 236 -9.78 24.52 -10.30
N ASN A 237 -8.66 23.81 -10.51
CA ASN A 237 -7.33 24.42 -10.57
C ASN A 237 -7.20 25.45 -11.71
N GLN A 238 -7.72 25.16 -12.92
CA GLN A 238 -7.63 26.11 -14.03
C GLN A 238 -8.49 27.35 -13.81
N THR A 239 -9.66 27.17 -13.19
CA THR A 239 -10.56 28.26 -12.81
C THR A 239 -9.91 29.14 -11.75
N ASP A 240 -9.37 28.54 -10.68
CA ASP A 240 -8.68 29.27 -9.61
C ASP A 240 -7.50 30.07 -10.16
N LEU A 241 -6.67 29.45 -11.02
CA LEU A 241 -5.55 30.15 -11.65
C LEU A 241 -6.00 31.29 -12.56
N ALA A 242 -7.15 31.17 -13.24
CA ALA A 242 -7.68 32.24 -14.07
C ALA A 242 -8.19 33.43 -13.23
N ILE A 243 -8.84 33.14 -12.09
CA ILE A 243 -9.32 34.15 -11.15
C ILE A 243 -8.14 34.87 -10.48
N VAL A 244 -7.19 34.11 -9.90
CA VAL A 244 -6.02 34.65 -9.18
C VAL A 244 -5.15 35.50 -10.11
N ARG A 245 -5.06 35.16 -11.40
CA ARG A 245 -4.32 35.94 -12.40
C ARG A 245 -5.11 37.11 -12.99
N GLY A 246 -6.33 37.36 -12.55
CA GLY A 246 -7.20 38.41 -13.07
C GLY A 246 -7.60 38.21 -14.55
N ARG A 247 -7.55 36.98 -15.06
CA ARG A 247 -7.86 36.65 -16.46
C ARG A 247 -9.34 36.35 -16.71
N ALA A 248 -10.06 35.97 -15.66
CA ALA A 248 -11.49 35.69 -15.72
C ALA A 248 -12.15 36.08 -14.40
N THR A 249 -13.39 36.54 -14.47
CA THR A 249 -14.27 36.74 -13.31
C THR A 249 -15.33 35.65 -13.36
N ILE A 250 -15.35 34.76 -12.37
CA ILE A 250 -16.24 33.60 -12.34
C ILE A 250 -16.99 33.64 -11.00
N GLN A 251 -18.27 33.97 -11.03
CA GLN A 251 -19.08 34.20 -9.83
C GLN A 251 -20.21 33.19 -9.67
N ASN A 252 -20.63 32.55 -10.75
CA ASN A 252 -21.72 31.58 -10.74
C ASN A 252 -21.41 30.36 -11.63
N ALA A 253 -22.31 29.37 -11.59
CA ALA A 253 -22.15 28.12 -12.36
C ALA A 253 -22.16 28.34 -13.88
N ARG A 254 -22.85 29.38 -14.37
CA ARG A 254 -22.89 29.73 -15.78
C ARG A 254 -21.56 30.33 -16.24
N ASP A 255 -20.98 31.24 -15.46
CA ASP A 255 -19.66 31.81 -15.75
C ASP A 255 -18.58 30.72 -15.78
N LEU A 256 -18.65 29.76 -14.85
CA LEU A 256 -17.74 28.61 -14.80
C LEU A 256 -17.86 27.76 -16.06
N PHE A 257 -19.11 27.49 -16.50
CA PHE A 257 -19.38 26.76 -17.73
C PHE A 257 -18.83 27.49 -18.96
N GLU A 258 -19.08 28.79 -19.08
CA GLU A 258 -18.63 29.61 -20.21
C GLU A 258 -17.09 29.68 -20.28
N PHE A 259 -16.43 29.84 -19.13
CA PHE A 259 -14.98 29.77 -19.01
C PHE A 259 -14.44 28.41 -19.46
N ALA A 260 -15.02 27.32 -18.94
CA ALA A 260 -14.57 25.98 -19.26
C ALA A 260 -14.80 25.64 -20.75
N LYS A 261 -15.94 26.04 -21.31
CA LYS A 261 -16.27 25.82 -22.72
C LYS A 261 -15.32 26.58 -23.65
N SER A 262 -14.97 27.82 -23.32
CA SER A 262 -14.09 28.64 -24.16
C SER A 262 -12.61 28.24 -24.05
N ASN A 263 -12.14 27.86 -22.86
CA ASN A 263 -10.71 27.70 -22.60
C ASN A 263 -10.25 26.24 -22.43
N LEU A 264 -11.15 25.31 -22.10
CA LEU A 264 -10.79 23.95 -21.68
C LEU A 264 -11.39 22.85 -22.58
N SER A 265 -12.22 23.20 -23.58
CA SER A 265 -12.85 22.22 -24.49
C SER A 265 -11.87 21.45 -25.37
N VAL A 266 -10.75 22.09 -25.71
CA VAL A 266 -9.67 21.46 -26.48
C VAL A 266 -8.59 20.95 -25.51
N PRO A 267 -8.50 19.63 -25.29
CA PRO A 267 -7.47 19.05 -24.45
C PRO A 267 -6.07 19.26 -25.05
N LYS A 268 -5.09 19.55 -24.19
CA LYS A 268 -3.68 19.71 -24.59
C LYS A 268 -2.90 18.38 -24.64
N SER A 269 -3.52 17.26 -24.28
CA SER A 269 -2.87 15.94 -24.29
C SER A 269 -3.35 15.11 -25.47
N SER A 270 -2.47 14.25 -25.99
CA SER A 270 -2.75 13.31 -27.07
C SER A 270 -3.77 12.21 -26.70
N HIS A 271 -3.97 11.97 -25.40
CA HIS A 271 -4.80 10.87 -24.88
C HIS A 271 -6.27 11.26 -24.68
N CYS A 272 -6.59 12.56 -24.63
CA CYS A 272 -7.96 13.04 -24.54
C CYS A 272 -8.28 13.72 -25.87
N LYS A 273 -9.21 13.19 -26.66
CA LYS A 273 -9.54 13.76 -27.99
C LYS A 273 -10.53 14.92 -27.91
N ARG A 274 -11.36 14.99 -26.85
CA ARG A 274 -12.38 16.03 -26.66
C ARG A 274 -12.78 16.14 -25.19
N ARG A 275 -13.10 17.35 -24.74
CA ARG A 275 -13.81 17.60 -23.46
C ARG A 275 -15.18 18.21 -23.72
N LEU A 276 -16.17 17.72 -23.00
CA LEU A 276 -17.54 18.20 -23.07
C LEU A 276 -17.90 18.85 -21.75
N PHE A 277 -18.43 20.06 -21.83
CA PHE A 277 -19.06 20.73 -20.71
C PHE A 277 -20.55 20.81 -20.99
N LYS A 278 -21.38 20.44 -20.02
CA LYS A 278 -22.83 20.59 -20.05
C LYS A 278 -23.23 21.49 -18.89
N TYR A 279 -24.10 22.45 -19.16
CA TYR A 279 -24.71 23.30 -18.15
C TYR A 279 -26.17 22.87 -17.99
N THR A 280 -26.60 22.75 -16.74
CA THR A 280 -27.97 22.39 -16.38
C THR A 280 -28.51 23.48 -15.47
N GLU A 281 -29.60 24.14 -15.87
CA GLU A 281 -30.19 25.23 -15.10
C GLU A 281 -30.81 24.77 -13.79
N ASN A 282 -31.46 23.60 -13.80
CA ASN A 282 -32.11 23.00 -12.65
C ASN A 282 -31.66 21.56 -12.48
N ILE A 283 -30.99 21.27 -11.37
CA ILE A 283 -30.71 19.91 -10.95
C ILE A 283 -31.91 19.45 -10.14
N ASN A 284 -32.60 18.40 -10.57
CA ASN A 284 -33.63 17.78 -9.75
C ASN A 284 -32.93 17.21 -8.49
N ARG A 285 -33.21 17.79 -7.33
CA ARG A 285 -32.70 17.32 -6.03
C ARG A 285 -33.72 16.48 -5.27
N ASN A 286 -34.91 16.28 -5.83
CA ASN A 286 -35.94 15.40 -5.28
C ASN A 286 -35.59 13.96 -5.63
N PHE A 287 -34.47 13.49 -5.10
CA PHE A 287 -34.21 12.06 -5.03
C PHE A 287 -35.01 11.51 -3.84
N PRO A 288 -35.64 10.34 -3.95
CA PRO A 288 -36.18 9.65 -2.79
C PRO A 288 -35.01 9.37 -1.84
N MET A 289 -34.92 10.14 -0.74
CA MET A 289 -33.96 9.86 0.31
C MET A 289 -34.57 8.79 1.20
N PHE A 290 -33.91 7.65 1.31
CA PHE A 290 -34.35 6.57 2.19
C PHE A 290 -34.35 7.02 3.66
N TYR A 291 -33.42 7.91 4.03
CA TYR A 291 -33.19 8.35 5.40
C TYR A 291 -32.97 9.86 5.49
N LYS A 292 -33.37 10.44 6.62
CA LYS A 292 -33.12 11.85 6.92
C LYS A 292 -31.62 12.12 7.11
N PRO A 293 -31.07 13.20 6.55
CA PRO A 293 -29.69 13.60 6.79
C PRO A 293 -29.41 13.88 8.26
N ILE A 294 -28.27 13.39 8.76
CA ILE A 294 -27.83 13.67 10.13
C ILE A 294 -27.34 15.12 10.21
N THR A 295 -27.91 15.90 11.12
CA THR A 295 -27.48 17.28 11.37
C THR A 295 -26.28 17.31 12.31
N GLY A 296 -25.42 18.33 12.20
CA GLY A 296 -24.31 18.53 13.16
C GLY A 296 -23.08 17.65 12.91
N ILE A 297 -22.92 17.07 11.72
CA ILE A 297 -21.79 16.18 11.39
C ILE A 297 -20.39 16.79 11.57
N ARG A 298 -20.27 18.12 11.64
CA ARG A 298 -18.99 18.81 11.85
C ARG A 298 -18.38 18.57 13.24
N SER A 299 -19.18 18.21 14.24
CA SER A 299 -18.70 17.88 15.58
C SER A 299 -18.44 16.37 15.77
N VAL A 300 -18.70 15.57 14.75
CA VAL A 300 -18.55 14.11 14.80
C VAL A 300 -17.18 13.74 14.25
N HIS A 301 -16.34 13.14 15.09
CA HIS A 301 -14.99 12.71 14.69
C HIS A 301 -14.87 11.18 14.58
N GLN A 302 -15.82 10.44 15.18
CA GLN A 302 -15.89 8.99 15.07
C GLN A 302 -17.32 8.53 14.88
N VAL A 303 -17.51 7.59 13.93
CA VAL A 303 -18.77 6.94 13.63
C VAL A 303 -18.56 5.43 13.65
N VAL A 304 -19.45 4.71 14.32
CA VAL A 304 -19.52 3.25 14.33
C VAL A 304 -20.93 2.86 13.90
N VAL A 305 -21.02 1.98 12.92
CA VAL A 305 -22.29 1.42 12.47
C VAL A 305 -22.56 0.17 13.29
N ASN A 306 -23.70 0.13 13.98
CA ASN A 306 -24.25 -1.08 14.59
C ASN A 306 -25.60 -1.35 13.93
N ASN A 307 -26.02 -2.63 13.86
CA ASN A 307 -27.07 -3.13 12.94
C ASN A 307 -28.28 -2.21 12.72
N ASP A 308 -28.77 -1.49 13.74
CA ASP A 308 -29.91 -0.56 13.64
C ASP A 308 -29.62 0.89 14.04
N HIS A 309 -28.40 1.20 14.48
CA HIS A 309 -28.06 2.52 15.05
C HIS A 309 -26.67 2.99 14.63
N LEU A 310 -26.57 4.30 14.39
CA LEU A 310 -25.29 4.97 14.24
C LEU A 310 -24.80 5.43 15.59
N LEU A 311 -23.65 4.93 16.02
CA LEU A 311 -22.98 5.36 17.24
C LEU A 311 -21.96 6.43 16.87
N ILE A 312 -22.15 7.66 17.37
CA ILE A 312 -21.23 8.76 17.14
C ILE A 312 -20.45 9.11 18.40
N ARG A 313 -19.23 9.63 18.23
CA ARG A 313 -18.45 10.23 19.30
C ARG A 313 -17.78 11.50 18.82
N SER A 314 -17.71 12.48 19.70
CA SER A 314 -17.14 13.80 19.43
C SER A 314 -15.62 13.79 19.34
N LEU A 315 -14.94 12.80 19.90
CA LEU A 315 -13.48 12.66 19.86
C LEU A 315 -13.09 11.24 19.45
N SER A 316 -12.03 11.13 18.66
CA SER A 316 -11.49 9.86 18.20
C SER A 316 -10.30 9.42 19.05
N CYS A 317 -10.20 8.11 19.29
CA CYS A 317 -9.00 7.55 19.91
C CYS A 317 -7.96 7.22 18.85
N TYR A 318 -6.78 7.80 18.97
CA TYR A 318 -5.67 7.56 18.04
C TYR A 318 -4.51 6.77 18.66
N THR A 319 -4.60 6.42 19.94
CA THR A 319 -3.45 5.94 20.72
C THR A 319 -3.59 4.51 21.26
N CYS A 320 -4.81 4.01 21.47
CA CYS A 320 -4.99 2.66 22.01
C CYS A 320 -5.05 1.58 20.91
N ASN A 321 -4.49 0.41 21.19
CA ASN A 321 -4.37 -0.69 20.22
C ASN A 321 -5.74 -1.18 19.76
N ASN A 322 -6.73 -1.27 20.66
CA ASN A 322 -8.08 -1.70 20.31
C ASN A 322 -8.70 -0.81 19.22
N CYS A 323 -8.52 0.51 19.28
CA CYS A 323 -8.98 1.40 18.21
C CYS A 323 -8.15 1.30 16.92
N LEU A 324 -6.84 1.02 17.01
CA LEU A 324 -5.96 0.83 15.84
C LEU A 324 -6.27 -0.46 15.07
N GLU A 325 -6.78 -1.47 15.78
CA GLU A 325 -7.14 -2.79 15.26
C GLU A 325 -8.61 -2.87 14.81
N GLY A 326 -9.43 -1.85 15.11
CA GLY A 326 -10.84 -1.78 14.72
C GLY A 326 -11.83 -2.20 15.80
N ASN A 327 -11.35 -2.63 16.97
CA ASN A 327 -12.13 -2.95 18.16
C ASN A 327 -12.49 -1.67 18.94
N ILE A 328 -13.29 -0.82 18.32
CA ILE A 328 -13.58 0.53 18.82
C ILE A 328 -14.37 0.51 20.15
N ASN A 329 -15.17 -0.53 20.38
CA ASN A 329 -15.97 -0.71 21.61
C ASN A 329 -15.11 -0.98 22.85
N GLU A 330 -13.87 -1.46 22.66
CA GLU A 330 -12.93 -1.77 23.73
C GLU A 330 -11.90 -0.65 23.92
N CYS A 331 -12.26 0.59 23.58
CA CYS A 331 -11.35 1.72 23.67
C CYS A 331 -10.90 1.97 25.12
N GLU A 332 -9.58 1.81 25.38
CA GLU A 332 -8.96 2.10 26.68
C GLU A 332 -9.14 3.55 27.15
N ASN A 333 -9.35 4.49 26.20
CA ASN A 333 -9.45 5.92 26.47
C ASN A 333 -10.91 6.42 26.54
N THR A 334 -11.89 5.52 26.69
CA THR A 334 -13.32 5.89 26.74
C THR A 334 -13.60 6.93 27.83
N ASN A 335 -12.94 6.83 28.98
CA ASN A 335 -13.11 7.79 30.09
C ASN A 335 -12.69 9.22 29.74
N ILE A 336 -11.79 9.40 28.77
CA ILE A 336 -11.28 10.72 28.34
C ILE A 336 -12.06 11.22 27.12
N LEU A 337 -12.40 10.33 26.20
CA LEU A 337 -13.00 10.67 24.90
C LEU A 337 -14.53 10.75 24.96
N GLY A 338 -15.13 10.27 26.04
CA GLY A 338 -16.56 10.11 26.20
C GLY A 338 -17.08 8.81 25.61
N SER A 339 -18.31 8.48 25.99
CA SER A 339 -19.05 7.32 25.49
C SER A 339 -19.64 7.61 24.11
N PHE A 340 -19.93 6.56 23.35
CA PHE A 340 -20.70 6.68 22.12
C PHE A 340 -22.13 7.10 22.43
N SER A 341 -22.64 8.07 21.67
CA SER A 341 -24.05 8.46 21.67
C SER A 341 -24.75 7.84 20.46
N PRO A 342 -25.85 7.11 20.64
CA PRO A 342 -26.65 6.62 19.53
C PRO A 342 -27.36 7.76 18.80
N VAL A 343 -27.36 7.70 17.48
CA VAL A 343 -28.13 8.56 16.58
C VAL A 343 -29.15 7.67 15.88
N PRO A 344 -30.45 7.96 16.03
CA PRO A 344 -31.48 7.20 15.35
C PRO A 344 -31.39 7.44 13.84
N ILE A 345 -31.45 6.35 13.08
CA ILE A 345 -31.61 6.41 11.63
C ILE A 345 -33.11 6.62 11.39
N VAL A 346 -33.50 7.80 10.93
CA VAL A 346 -34.91 8.13 10.70
C VAL A 346 -35.23 7.92 9.21
N PRO A 347 -36.05 6.92 8.84
CA PRO A 347 -36.50 6.76 7.47
C PRO A 347 -37.43 7.92 7.09
N GLU A 348 -37.32 8.39 5.85
CA GLU A 348 -38.14 9.50 5.35
C GLU A 348 -39.47 9.01 4.72
N ILE A 349 -39.52 7.72 4.36
CA ILE A 349 -40.67 7.03 3.78
C ILE A 349 -41.13 5.96 4.77
N GLY A 350 -42.44 5.92 5.08
CA GLY A 350 -43.02 4.98 6.04
C GLY A 350 -42.70 3.52 5.67
N THR A 351 -42.23 2.75 6.67
CA THR A 351 -42.01 1.29 6.65
C THR A 351 -41.87 0.69 5.25
N VAL A 352 -40.67 0.76 4.70
CA VAL A 352 -40.27 -0.08 3.57
C VAL A 352 -39.47 -1.23 4.18
N GLU A 353 -39.99 -2.45 4.02
CA GLU A 353 -39.23 -3.68 4.28
C GLU A 353 -37.91 -3.59 3.53
N VAL A 354 -36.81 -3.94 4.19
CA VAL A 354 -35.45 -3.78 3.65
C VAL A 354 -35.27 -4.72 2.47
N ASP A 355 -35.59 -4.26 1.26
CA ASP A 355 -35.15 -4.92 0.03
C ASP A 355 -33.71 -4.48 -0.27
N GLN A 356 -32.82 -5.48 -0.29
CA GLN A 356 -31.46 -5.39 -0.77
C GLN A 356 -31.46 -5.08 -2.28
N THR A 357 -31.57 -3.83 -2.67
CA THR A 357 -31.37 -3.41 -4.07
C THR A 357 -30.69 -2.05 -4.15
N ASP A 358 -29.38 -2.02 -3.90
CA ASP A 358 -28.46 -0.95 -4.34
C ASP A 358 -28.20 -1.08 -5.87
N GLU A 359 -29.24 -1.09 -6.70
CA GLU A 359 -29.14 -1.18 -8.17
C GLU A 359 -29.99 -0.10 -8.84
N ASN A 360 -29.62 1.18 -8.67
CA ASN A 360 -30.16 2.25 -9.51
C ASN A 360 -29.07 3.25 -9.94
N ASP A 361 -27.92 2.72 -10.35
CA ASP A 361 -27.25 3.32 -11.49
C ASP A 361 -28.17 3.07 -12.69
N MET A 362 -28.60 4.12 -13.39
CA MET A 362 -29.41 3.98 -14.60
C MET A 362 -28.64 3.10 -15.61
N GLU A 363 -28.92 1.80 -15.63
CA GLU A 363 -28.34 0.85 -16.57
C GLU A 363 -28.79 1.26 -17.97
N VAL A 364 -27.89 1.89 -18.72
CA VAL A 364 -28.11 2.13 -20.14
C VAL A 364 -27.93 0.78 -20.84
N PRO A 365 -28.97 0.24 -21.50
CA PRO A 365 -28.87 -1.07 -22.13
C PRO A 365 -27.71 -1.09 -23.14
N ILE A 366 -26.95 -2.18 -23.18
CA ILE A 366 -25.75 -2.32 -24.04
C ILE A 366 -26.04 -2.00 -25.51
N ASN A 367 -27.26 -2.27 -25.95
CA ASN A 367 -27.72 -2.03 -27.32
C ASN A 367 -27.86 -0.52 -27.67
N GLU A 368 -27.99 0.36 -26.68
CA GLU A 368 -28.03 1.82 -26.88
C GLU A 368 -26.63 2.42 -26.96
N LEU A 369 -25.59 1.67 -26.57
CA LEU A 369 -24.19 2.09 -26.61
C LEU A 369 -23.50 1.79 -27.95
N ILE A 370 -24.19 1.12 -28.88
CA ILE A 370 -23.62 0.69 -30.17
C ILE A 370 -23.65 1.83 -31.18
N SER A 371 -22.47 2.21 -31.65
CA SER A 371 -22.26 3.25 -32.66
C SER A 371 -21.72 2.67 -33.97
N LYS A 372 -21.74 3.45 -35.05
CA LYS A 372 -21.15 3.03 -36.33
C LYS A 372 -19.68 2.66 -36.15
N SER A 373 -19.27 1.56 -36.78
CA SER A 373 -17.95 0.94 -36.68
C SER A 373 -17.60 0.25 -35.35
N THR A 374 -18.50 0.22 -34.36
CA THR A 374 -18.32 -0.59 -33.14
C THR A 374 -18.27 -2.07 -33.50
N ILE A 375 -17.34 -2.83 -32.90
CA ILE A 375 -17.30 -4.29 -33.00
C ILE A 375 -17.96 -4.85 -31.74
N PHE A 376 -18.88 -5.79 -31.91
CA PHE A 376 -19.63 -6.37 -30.81
C PHE A 376 -19.88 -7.86 -31.03
N ALA A 377 -20.02 -8.59 -29.94
CA ALA A 377 -20.39 -9.99 -29.91
C ALA A 377 -21.92 -10.13 -29.83
N VAL A 378 -22.44 -11.11 -30.56
CA VAL A 378 -23.85 -11.46 -30.62
C VAL A 378 -23.98 -12.91 -30.22
N LEU A 379 -24.98 -13.20 -29.39
CA LEU A 379 -25.32 -14.57 -29.01
C LEU A 379 -25.67 -15.37 -30.27
N CYS A 380 -25.15 -16.58 -30.36
CA CYS A 380 -25.50 -17.50 -31.43
C CYS A 380 -26.42 -18.58 -30.85
N ASP A 381 -27.49 -18.90 -31.58
CA ASP A 381 -28.43 -19.96 -31.21
C ASP A 381 -28.01 -21.32 -31.83
N ASP A 382 -26.74 -21.46 -32.23
CA ASP A 382 -26.21 -22.63 -32.95
C ASP A 382 -25.34 -23.46 -31.99
N ASP A 383 -25.46 -24.79 -32.03
CA ASP A 383 -24.76 -25.70 -31.11
C ASP A 383 -23.23 -25.68 -31.33
N ASP A 384 -22.78 -25.26 -32.52
CA ASP A 384 -21.38 -25.27 -32.91
C ASP A 384 -20.62 -24.00 -32.44
N PHE A 385 -21.31 -22.91 -32.09
CA PHE A 385 -20.69 -21.63 -31.74
C PHE A 385 -21.43 -20.90 -30.63
N ASP A 386 -20.72 -20.47 -29.58
CA ASP A 386 -21.34 -19.71 -28.48
C ASP A 386 -21.73 -18.27 -28.87
N TYR A 387 -20.97 -17.66 -29.77
CA TYR A 387 -21.19 -16.28 -30.23
C TYR A 387 -20.52 -16.03 -31.59
N TYR A 388 -20.94 -14.95 -32.25
CA TYR A 388 -20.24 -14.42 -33.42
C TYR A 388 -20.04 -12.91 -33.32
N LEU A 389 -19.11 -12.37 -34.11
CA LEU A 389 -18.79 -10.95 -34.11
C LEU A 389 -19.43 -10.21 -35.28
N LEU A 390 -19.86 -8.97 -35.01
CA LEU A 390 -20.30 -8.02 -36.01
C LEU A 390 -19.56 -6.69 -35.88
N LYS A 391 -19.35 -6.03 -37.02
CA LYS A 391 -19.01 -4.60 -37.07
C LYS A 391 -20.23 -3.79 -37.47
N ALA A 392 -20.72 -2.94 -36.58
CA ALA A 392 -21.90 -2.11 -36.78
C ALA A 392 -21.72 -1.16 -37.98
N GLN A 393 -22.70 -1.15 -38.89
CA GLN A 393 -22.86 -0.15 -39.95
C GLN A 393 -23.84 0.95 -39.55
N THR A 394 -24.78 0.62 -38.67
CA THR A 394 -25.81 1.51 -38.13
C THR A 394 -25.76 1.49 -36.61
N GLU A 395 -26.32 2.53 -35.99
CA GLU A 395 -26.77 2.48 -34.60
C GLU A 395 -28.03 1.59 -34.50
N THR A 396 -28.52 1.35 -33.29
CA THR A 396 -29.81 0.65 -33.09
C THR A 396 -30.95 1.47 -33.66
N TYR A 397 -31.78 0.84 -34.50
CA TYR A 397 -32.95 1.48 -35.11
C TYR A 397 -34.13 0.51 -35.20
N GLN A 398 -35.33 1.05 -35.34
CA GLN A 398 -36.56 0.26 -35.45
C GLN A 398 -36.96 0.11 -36.92
N LEU A 399 -37.29 -1.12 -37.33
CA LEU A 399 -37.71 -1.40 -38.70
C LEU A 399 -39.09 -0.81 -39.00
N THR A 400 -39.21 -0.07 -40.10
CA THR A 400 -40.48 0.47 -40.61
C THR A 400 -41.19 -0.48 -41.57
N SER A 401 -40.44 -1.39 -42.20
CA SER A 401 -40.92 -2.41 -43.14
C SER A 401 -40.15 -3.71 -42.91
N ARG A 402 -40.68 -4.84 -43.40
CA ARG A 402 -39.94 -6.12 -43.38
C ARG A 402 -38.63 -5.95 -44.16
N GLU A 403 -37.50 -6.28 -43.53
CA GLU A 403 -36.17 -6.28 -44.15
C GLU A 403 -35.56 -7.68 -44.04
N THR A 404 -34.92 -8.13 -45.11
CA THR A 404 -34.22 -9.42 -45.20
C THR A 404 -32.73 -9.15 -45.40
N ASP A 405 -31.89 -9.82 -44.61
CA ASP A 405 -30.43 -9.64 -44.69
C ASP A 405 -29.78 -10.47 -45.81
N SER A 406 -28.45 -10.37 -45.93
CA SER A 406 -27.69 -11.10 -46.96
C SER A 406 -27.60 -12.61 -46.75
N TRP A 407 -28.18 -13.11 -45.65
CA TRP A 407 -28.17 -14.51 -45.23
C TRP A 407 -29.59 -15.10 -45.19
N GLY A 408 -30.60 -14.35 -45.66
CA GLY A 408 -31.98 -14.82 -45.77
C GLY A 408 -32.82 -14.65 -44.50
N VAL A 409 -32.28 -14.04 -43.44
CA VAL A 409 -33.01 -13.81 -42.20
C VAL A 409 -33.86 -12.54 -42.33
N SER A 410 -35.14 -12.63 -41.97
CA SER A 410 -36.10 -11.54 -42.12
C SER A 410 -36.73 -11.14 -40.79
N TYR A 411 -36.83 -9.84 -40.53
CA TYR A 411 -37.49 -9.29 -39.34
C TYR A 411 -38.71 -8.47 -39.71
N GLN A 412 -39.73 -8.47 -38.84
CA GLN A 412 -40.98 -7.75 -39.07
C GLN A 412 -40.84 -6.25 -38.73
N PRO A 413 -41.74 -5.39 -39.24
CA PRO A 413 -41.82 -4.00 -38.80
C PRO A 413 -42.02 -3.91 -37.28
N GLY A 414 -41.39 -2.92 -36.65
CA GLY A 414 -41.45 -2.70 -35.21
C GLY A 414 -40.29 -3.33 -34.41
N THR A 415 -39.51 -4.25 -35.00
CA THR A 415 -38.34 -4.85 -34.33
C THR A 415 -37.18 -3.87 -34.28
N LYS A 416 -36.53 -3.73 -33.11
CA LYS A 416 -35.26 -3.00 -32.96
C LYS A 416 -34.10 -3.87 -33.41
N VAL A 417 -33.33 -3.40 -34.39
CA VAL A 417 -32.26 -4.16 -35.04
C VAL A 417 -30.99 -3.34 -35.20
N ILE A 418 -29.89 -4.04 -35.44
CA ILE A 418 -28.59 -3.48 -35.79
C ILE A 418 -28.12 -4.14 -37.09
N LYS A 419 -27.63 -3.32 -38.02
CA LYS A 419 -27.05 -3.78 -39.29
C LYS A 419 -25.54 -3.81 -39.16
N GLY A 420 -24.91 -4.95 -39.48
CA GLY A 420 -23.46 -5.10 -39.33
C GLY A 420 -22.81 -6.02 -40.34
N ASN A 421 -21.49 -5.87 -40.53
CA ASN A 421 -20.68 -6.81 -41.30
C ASN A 421 -20.28 -8.00 -40.42
N TYR A 422 -20.53 -9.20 -40.93
CA TYR A 422 -20.20 -10.47 -40.27
C TYR A 422 -18.70 -10.76 -40.31
N PHE A 423 -18.18 -11.26 -39.19
CA PHE A 423 -16.86 -11.86 -39.12
C PHE A 423 -16.97 -13.37 -39.08
N MET A 424 -16.30 -14.03 -40.03
CA MET A 424 -16.17 -15.47 -40.08
C MET A 424 -14.98 -15.91 -39.22
N GLN A 425 -15.19 -16.85 -38.30
CA GLN A 425 -14.13 -17.43 -37.49
C GLN A 425 -13.23 -18.31 -38.37
N GLY A 426 -11.91 -18.22 -38.15
CA GLY A 426 -10.91 -19.06 -38.82
C GLY A 426 -10.62 -20.34 -38.03
N GLU A 427 -9.58 -21.08 -38.45
CA GLU A 427 -9.11 -22.30 -37.75
C GLU A 427 -8.66 -22.01 -36.30
N ASN A 428 -8.16 -20.80 -36.04
CA ASN A 428 -7.92 -20.34 -34.69
C ASN A 428 -9.20 -19.66 -34.16
N PRO A 429 -9.77 -20.12 -33.02
CA PRO A 429 -11.04 -19.62 -32.51
C PRO A 429 -11.01 -18.13 -32.13
N LEU A 430 -9.83 -17.54 -31.93
CA LEU A 430 -9.68 -16.12 -31.62
C LEU A 430 -9.47 -15.24 -32.86
N HIS A 431 -9.38 -15.84 -34.06
CA HIS A 431 -9.12 -15.13 -35.31
C HIS A 431 -10.37 -15.06 -36.17
N PHE A 432 -10.69 -13.85 -36.63
CA PHE A 432 -11.94 -13.52 -37.28
C PHE A 432 -11.68 -12.72 -38.55
N LYS A 433 -12.35 -13.06 -39.66
CA LYS A 433 -12.20 -12.39 -40.95
C LYS A 433 -13.52 -11.79 -41.42
N MET A 434 -13.51 -10.49 -41.71
CA MET A 434 -14.70 -9.73 -42.08
C MET A 434 -15.17 -10.00 -43.50
N ILE A 435 -16.46 -10.29 -43.66
CA ILE A 435 -17.14 -10.38 -44.95
C ILE A 435 -17.73 -9.00 -45.29
N LYS A 436 -17.03 -8.23 -46.12
CA LYS A 436 -17.39 -6.83 -46.43
C LYS A 436 -18.62 -6.68 -47.34
N ARG A 437 -18.87 -7.65 -48.23
CA ARG A 437 -19.92 -7.58 -49.26
C ARG A 437 -21.31 -8.02 -48.77
N LYS A 438 -21.39 -8.66 -47.60
CA LYS A 438 -22.62 -9.14 -47.00
C LYS A 438 -22.85 -8.41 -45.69
N TYR A 439 -24.10 -8.14 -45.36
CA TYR A 439 -24.51 -7.61 -44.07
C TYR A 439 -25.46 -8.58 -43.39
N ARG A 440 -25.45 -8.57 -42.06
CA ARG A 440 -26.37 -9.31 -41.21
C ARG A 440 -27.24 -8.33 -40.45
N LEU A 441 -28.51 -8.68 -40.29
CA LEU A 441 -29.44 -7.99 -39.39
C LEU A 441 -29.55 -8.81 -38.11
N VAL A 442 -29.38 -8.16 -36.97
CA VAL A 442 -29.53 -8.81 -35.66
C VAL A 442 -30.46 -8.00 -34.76
N PRO A 443 -31.28 -8.65 -33.90
CA PRO A 443 -32.05 -7.95 -32.89
C PRO A 443 -31.11 -7.21 -31.96
N SER A 444 -31.49 -5.98 -31.58
CA SER A 444 -30.65 -5.15 -30.72
C SER A 444 -30.37 -5.81 -29.36
N ASN A 445 -31.32 -6.61 -28.87
CA ASN A 445 -31.21 -7.30 -27.57
C ASN A 445 -30.28 -8.51 -27.59
N SER A 446 -29.88 -9.01 -28.76
CA SER A 446 -28.95 -10.14 -28.88
C SER A 446 -27.47 -9.72 -28.72
N CYS A 447 -27.21 -8.44 -28.48
CA CYS A 447 -25.85 -7.96 -28.23
C CYS A 447 -25.39 -8.35 -26.82
N LEU A 448 -24.29 -9.11 -26.75
CA LEU A 448 -23.71 -9.60 -25.51
C LEU A 448 -22.62 -8.69 -24.97
N TYR A 449 -21.74 -8.21 -25.86
CA TYR A 449 -20.50 -7.57 -25.44
C TYR A 449 -19.97 -6.59 -26.50
N ILE A 450 -19.49 -5.42 -26.08
CA ILE A 450 -18.85 -4.44 -26.96
C ILE A 450 -17.33 -4.57 -26.86
N CYS A 451 -16.68 -4.88 -28.00
CA CYS A 451 -15.23 -5.05 -28.07
C CYS A 451 -14.54 -3.69 -28.28
N THR A 452 -14.18 -3.00 -27.19
CA THR A 452 -13.62 -1.63 -27.23
C THR A 452 -12.18 -1.55 -27.74
N ASP A 453 -11.35 -2.55 -27.43
CA ASP A 453 -9.89 -2.52 -27.71
C ASP A 453 -9.47 -3.35 -28.93
N VAL A 454 -10.44 -3.71 -29.77
CA VAL A 454 -10.22 -4.57 -30.93
C VAL A 454 -10.07 -3.74 -32.20
N CYS A 455 -8.90 -3.83 -32.84
CA CYS A 455 -8.62 -3.14 -34.10
C CYS A 455 -8.71 -4.10 -35.28
N VAL A 456 -9.45 -3.72 -36.32
CA VAL A 456 -9.47 -4.46 -37.60
C VAL A 456 -8.19 -4.15 -38.38
N ARG A 457 -7.34 -5.14 -38.63
CA ARG A 457 -6.15 -5.04 -39.50
C ARG A 457 -6.34 -5.91 -40.73
N ASN A 458 -6.23 -5.35 -41.93
CA ASN A 458 -6.45 -6.06 -43.20
C ASN A 458 -7.80 -6.80 -43.33
N GLY A 459 -8.84 -6.36 -42.61
CA GLY A 459 -10.14 -7.03 -42.57
C GLY A 459 -10.21 -8.20 -41.60
N GLU A 460 -9.16 -8.41 -40.81
CA GLU A 460 -9.09 -9.45 -39.78
C GLU A 460 -9.07 -8.82 -38.39
N VAL A 461 -9.60 -9.59 -37.44
CA VAL A 461 -9.70 -9.27 -36.02
C VAL A 461 -9.12 -10.43 -35.25
N LYS A 462 -8.24 -10.12 -34.30
CA LYS A 462 -7.75 -11.07 -33.32
C LYS A 462 -8.25 -10.66 -31.95
N LEU A 463 -9.04 -11.52 -31.32
CA LEU A 463 -9.41 -11.35 -29.93
C LEU A 463 -8.24 -11.74 -29.01
N SER A 464 -8.08 -11.03 -27.90
CA SER A 464 -7.26 -11.54 -26.80
C SER A 464 -8.06 -12.60 -26.04
N GLU A 465 -7.34 -13.50 -25.35
CA GLU A 465 -7.95 -14.51 -24.49
C GLU A 465 -8.86 -13.86 -23.44
N ASP A 466 -8.43 -12.74 -22.85
CA ASP A 466 -9.23 -12.02 -21.84
C ASP A 466 -10.58 -11.53 -22.39
N ILE A 467 -10.60 -10.98 -23.61
CA ILE A 467 -11.84 -10.53 -24.25
C ILE A 467 -12.73 -11.73 -24.57
N HIS A 468 -12.14 -12.82 -25.05
CA HIS A 468 -12.88 -14.05 -25.34
C HIS A 468 -13.55 -14.62 -24.09
N GLN A 469 -12.81 -14.77 -22.99
CA GLN A 469 -13.33 -15.26 -21.72
C GLN A 469 -14.43 -14.35 -21.14
N ASN A 470 -14.31 -13.03 -21.31
CA ASN A 470 -15.35 -12.09 -20.90
C ASN A 470 -16.64 -12.26 -21.72
N ILE A 471 -16.53 -12.52 -23.03
CA ILE A 471 -17.68 -12.81 -23.88
C ILE A 471 -18.35 -14.13 -23.43
N LEU A 472 -17.57 -15.18 -23.19
CA LEU A 472 -18.10 -16.48 -22.73
C LEU A 472 -18.84 -16.36 -21.39
N LYS A 473 -18.32 -15.57 -20.44
CA LYS A 473 -19.05 -15.27 -19.20
C LYS A 473 -20.40 -14.59 -19.44
N CYS A 474 -20.48 -13.70 -20.43
CA CYS A 474 -21.75 -13.07 -20.80
C CYS A 474 -22.72 -14.08 -21.44
N VAL A 475 -22.21 -15.05 -22.21
CA VAL A 475 -22.99 -16.17 -22.74
C VAL A 475 -23.56 -17.02 -21.60
N GLU A 476 -22.72 -17.45 -20.65
CA GLU A 476 -23.14 -18.21 -19.47
C GLU A 476 -24.21 -17.44 -18.66
N MET A 477 -24.02 -16.15 -18.42
CA MET A 477 -25.03 -15.34 -17.72
C MET A 477 -26.36 -15.23 -18.48
N SER A 478 -26.33 -15.30 -19.81
CA SER A 478 -27.53 -15.23 -20.65
C SER A 478 -28.30 -16.55 -20.70
N THR A 479 -27.66 -17.69 -20.44
CA THR A 479 -28.33 -19.00 -20.37
C THR A 479 -28.98 -19.26 -19.00
N TYR A 480 -28.57 -18.57 -17.94
CA TYR A 480 -29.20 -18.65 -16.60
C TYR A 480 -30.52 -17.86 -16.45
N VAL A 481 -30.93 -17.10 -17.47
CA VAL A 481 -32.13 -16.21 -17.45
C VAL A 481 -33.28 -16.78 -18.30
N LEU A 482 -33.18 -18.03 -18.78
CA LEU A 482 -34.24 -18.76 -19.48
C LEU A 482 -34.90 -19.83 -18.61
#